data_AF-A0A7W9XAQ2-F1
#
_entry.id   AF-A0A7W9XAQ2-F1
#
_cell.length_a   1.000
_cell.length_b   1.000
_cell.length_c   1.000
_cell.angle_alpha   90.00
_cell.angle_beta   90.00
_cell.angle_gamma   90.00
#
_symmetry.space_group_name_H-M   'P 1'
#
loop_
_entity.id
_entity.type
_entity.pdbx_description
1 polymer ?
#
loop_
_entity_poly.entity_id
_entity_poly.type
_entity_poly.pdbx_seq_one_letter_code
_entity_poly.pdbx_strand_id
1 'polypeptide(L)'
;MITHAFIIAMIVLFIHACTWKGMIFEGFKKILKPEGHLYKPIYGCPICMTPYYGSIIYLLFFRLSFTDWLLTIGTAAGISVISVLLIDIKDGIFKPGE
;
A
#
# COMPACT_ATOMS: atom_id res chain seq x y z
N MET A 1 -2.84 12.61 14.16
CA MET A 1 -2.81 12.69 12.67
C MET A 1 -1.59 11.96 12.11
N ILE A 2 -0.36 12.38 12.43
CA ILE A 2 0.87 11.70 11.97
C ILE A 2 0.92 10.24 12.41
N THR A 3 0.58 9.94 13.67
CA THR A 3 0.53 8.55 14.17
C THR A 3 -0.44 7.68 13.38
N HIS A 4 -1.63 8.22 13.03
CA HIS A 4 -2.61 7.50 12.20
C HIS A 4 -2.08 7.27 10.77
N ALA A 5 -1.43 8.28 10.19
CA ALA A 5 -0.83 8.17 8.87
C ALA A 5 0.28 7.11 8.84
N PHE A 6 1.09 7.05 9.88
CA PHE A 6 2.14 6.02 10.02
C PHE A 6 1.55 4.62 10.17
N ILE A 7 0.53 4.46 11.03
CA ILE A 7 -0.17 3.17 11.20
C ILE A 7 -0.78 2.72 9.87
N ILE A 8 -1.46 3.62 9.15
CA ILE A 8 -2.05 3.31 7.85
C ILE A 8 -0.98 2.93 6.82
N ALA A 9 0.12 3.67 6.74
CA ALA A 9 1.22 3.35 5.83
C ALA A 9 1.80 1.95 6.12
N MET A 10 2.01 1.61 7.39
CA MET A 10 2.48 0.28 7.81
C MET A 10 1.49 -0.83 7.45
N ILE A 11 0.18 -0.62 7.67
CA ILE A 11 -0.84 -1.62 7.31
C ILE A 11 -0.91 -1.81 5.79
N VAL A 12 -0.88 -0.72 5.01
CA VAL A 12 -0.93 -0.80 3.54
C VAL A 12 0.31 -1.50 2.99
N LEU A 13 1.49 -1.23 3.55
CA LEU A 13 2.72 -1.93 3.20
C LEU A 13 2.67 -3.41 3.57
N PHE A 14 2.10 -3.74 4.72
CA PHE A 14 1.87 -5.14 5.10
C PHE A 14 0.97 -5.86 4.10
N ILE A 15 -0.17 -5.26 3.73
CA ILE A 15 -1.08 -5.82 2.71
C ILE A 15 -0.34 -5.99 1.38
N HIS A 16 0.42 -4.99 0.96
CA HIS A 16 1.22 -5.07 -0.26
C HIS A 16 2.24 -6.20 -0.22
N ALA A 17 3.00 -6.33 0.88
CA ALA A 17 3.98 -7.39 1.09
C ALA A 17 3.33 -8.79 1.07
N CYS A 18 2.15 -8.94 1.66
CA CYS A 18 1.40 -10.20 1.61
C CYS A 18 0.96 -10.60 0.19
N THR A 19 1.01 -9.68 -0.78
CA THR A 19 0.66 -9.91 -2.19
C THR A 19 1.88 -10.14 -3.09
N TRP A 20 3.08 -10.21 -2.52
CA TRP A 20 4.31 -10.56 -3.24
C TRP A 20 4.32 -12.05 -3.64
N LYS A 21 5.21 -12.38 -4.59
CA LYS A 21 5.38 -13.75 -5.08
C LYS A 21 5.88 -14.65 -3.93
N GLY A 22 5.19 -15.75 -3.66
CA GLY A 22 5.45 -16.69 -2.57
C GLY A 22 4.70 -16.40 -1.26
N MET A 23 3.89 -15.33 -1.19
CA MET A 23 3.16 -14.94 0.02
C MET A 23 1.70 -15.40 0.00
N ILE A 24 1.04 -15.34 1.17
CA ILE A 24 -0.31 -15.88 1.43
C ILE A 24 -1.36 -15.41 0.41
N PHE A 25 -1.31 -14.15 -0.04
CA PHE A 25 -2.28 -13.61 -1.00
C PHE A 25 -1.89 -13.78 -2.47
N GLU A 26 -0.83 -14.53 -2.81
CA GLU A 26 -0.51 -14.85 -4.21
C GLU A 26 -1.66 -15.62 -4.88
N GLY A 27 -2.31 -16.54 -4.15
CA GLY A 27 -3.46 -17.29 -4.63
C GLY A 27 -4.66 -16.40 -4.98
N PHE A 28 -4.91 -15.35 -4.18
CA PHE A 28 -5.98 -14.38 -4.44
C PHE A 28 -5.71 -13.54 -5.69
N LYS A 29 -4.45 -13.18 -5.97
CA LYS A 29 -4.07 -12.50 -7.22
C LYS A 29 -4.41 -13.34 -8.46
N LYS A 30 -4.21 -14.66 -8.38
CA LYS A 30 -4.51 -15.60 -9.49
C LYS A 30 -6.00 -15.79 -9.72
N ILE A 31 -6.83 -15.66 -8.67
CA ILE A 31 -8.28 -15.78 -8.76
C ILE A 31 -8.91 -14.49 -9.30
N LEU A 32 -8.49 -13.34 -8.78
CA LEU A 32 -9.13 -12.06 -9.12
C LEU A 32 -8.68 -11.51 -10.49
N LYS A 33 -7.52 -11.96 -11.01
CA LYS A 33 -6.87 -11.48 -12.25
C LYS A 33 -7.21 -10.00 -12.55
N PRO A 34 -6.83 -9.05 -11.68
CA PRO A 34 -7.14 -7.66 -11.95
C PRO A 34 -6.31 -7.21 -13.16
N GLU A 35 -6.94 -7.18 -14.32
CA GLU A 35 -6.34 -6.72 -15.58
C GLU A 35 -6.47 -5.19 -15.69
N GLY A 36 -5.45 -4.56 -16.29
CA GLY A 36 -5.45 -3.12 -16.57
C GLY A 36 -5.16 -2.22 -15.37
N HIS A 37 -5.73 -1.01 -15.38
CA HIS A 37 -5.38 0.08 -14.46
C HIS A 37 -5.71 -0.21 -12.98
N LEU A 38 -6.63 -1.16 -12.72
CA LEU A 38 -7.07 -1.58 -11.39
C LEU A 38 -6.03 -2.44 -10.63
N TYR A 39 -5.04 -3.00 -11.32
CA TYR A 39 -3.97 -3.76 -10.66
C TYR A 39 -3.17 -2.89 -9.67
N LYS A 40 -2.86 -1.64 -10.08
CA LYS A 40 -2.03 -0.71 -9.28
C LYS A 40 -2.65 -0.36 -7.93
N PRO A 41 -3.92 0.08 -7.83
CA PRO A 41 -4.56 0.43 -6.57
C PRO A 41 -4.95 -0.76 -5.69
N ILE A 42 -5.01 -1.98 -6.24
CA ILE A 42 -5.43 -3.16 -5.46
C ILE A 42 -4.21 -3.94 -4.95
N TYR A 43 -3.16 -4.11 -5.75
CA TYR A 43 -2.03 -4.95 -5.37
C TYR A 43 -0.64 -4.47 -5.84
N GLY A 44 -0.61 -3.57 -6.82
CA GLY A 44 0.63 -3.25 -7.54
C GLY A 44 1.48 -2.17 -6.90
N CYS A 45 0.90 -1.24 -6.13
CA CYS A 45 1.65 -0.13 -5.57
C CYS A 45 1.08 0.29 -4.20
N PRO A 46 1.88 0.26 -3.12
CA PRO A 46 1.40 0.64 -1.79
C PRO A 46 0.96 2.11 -1.74
N ILE A 47 1.54 2.99 -2.58
CA ILE A 47 1.09 4.39 -2.71
C ILE A 47 -0.32 4.44 -3.29
N CYS A 48 -0.58 3.73 -4.39
CA CYS A 48 -1.90 3.69 -5.04
C CYS A 48 -2.93 2.92 -4.21
N MET A 49 -2.49 1.98 -3.36
CA MET A 49 -3.34 1.23 -2.43
C MET A 49 -3.76 2.10 -1.24
N THR A 50 -2.92 3.07 -0.82
CA THR A 50 -3.16 3.88 0.37
C THR A 50 -4.50 4.66 0.33
N PRO A 51 -4.91 5.30 -0.79
CA PRO A 51 -6.21 5.95 -0.89
C PRO A 51 -7.42 5.01 -0.74
N TYR A 52 -7.31 3.74 -1.07
CA TYR A 52 -8.43 2.79 -0.98
C TYR A 52 -8.43 2.10 0.39
N TYR A 53 -7.37 1.35 0.67
CA TYR A 53 -7.23 0.60 1.92
C TYR A 53 -7.11 1.54 3.12
N GLY A 54 -6.31 2.60 3.00
CA GLY A 54 -6.16 3.58 4.07
C GLY A 54 -7.47 4.30 4.39
N SER A 55 -8.29 4.61 3.38
CA SER A 55 -9.60 5.23 3.61
C SER A 55 -10.57 4.30 4.31
N ILE A 56 -10.61 3.02 3.92
CA ILE A 56 -11.42 2.00 4.60
C ILE A 56 -10.98 1.86 6.06
N ILE A 57 -9.67 1.75 6.32
CA ILE A 57 -9.13 1.66 7.68
C ILE A 57 -9.46 2.93 8.47
N TYR A 58 -9.35 4.10 7.85
CA TYR A 58 -9.63 5.37 8.50
C TYR A 58 -11.10 5.52 8.90
N LEU A 59 -12.01 5.05 8.04
CA LEU A 59 -13.45 5.03 8.35
C LEU A 59 -13.82 4.01 9.43
N LEU A 60 -13.14 2.86 9.49
CA LEU A 60 -13.43 1.81 10.46
C LEU A 60 -12.89 2.10 11.86
N PHE A 61 -11.71 2.73 11.96
CA PHE A 61 -10.98 2.86 13.23
C PHE A 61 -10.77 4.30 13.71
N PHE A 62 -11.02 5.32 12.86
CA PHE A 62 -10.80 6.73 13.20
C PHE A 62 -12.04 7.61 12.93
N ARG A 63 -11.93 8.91 13.22
CA ARG A 63 -13.03 9.89 13.12
C ARG A 63 -13.30 10.33 11.68
N LEU A 64 -14.57 10.57 11.33
CA LEU A 64 -15.10 10.95 10.00
C LEU A 64 -14.79 12.37 9.48
N SER A 65 -13.85 13.10 10.07
CA SER A 65 -13.50 14.45 9.60
C SER A 65 -12.81 14.39 8.23
N PHE A 66 -13.39 15.06 7.21
CA PHE A 66 -12.89 15.01 5.82
C PHE A 66 -11.49 15.61 5.69
N THR A 67 -11.22 16.73 6.36
CA THR A 67 -9.91 17.38 6.36
C THR A 67 -8.84 16.51 7.03
N ASP A 68 -9.18 15.87 8.15
CA ASP A 68 -8.24 14.99 8.85
C ASP A 68 -7.99 13.71 8.05
N TRP A 69 -9.01 13.18 7.38
CA TRP A 69 -8.89 12.06 6.45
C TRP A 69 -7.91 12.41 5.32
N LEU A 70 -8.15 13.53 4.61
CA LEU A 70 -7.33 13.91 3.46
C LEU A 70 -5.85 14.10 3.85
N LEU A 71 -5.60 14.78 4.97
CA LEU A 71 -4.25 14.98 5.49
C LEU A 71 -3.61 13.66 5.93
N THR A 72 -4.36 12.78 6.58
CA THR A 72 -3.84 11.48 7.07
C THR A 72 -3.50 10.55 5.90
N ILE A 73 -4.39 10.41 4.92
CA ILE A 73 -4.19 9.58 3.73
C ILE A 73 -3.06 10.13 2.86
N GLY A 74 -3.02 11.45 2.64
CA GLY A 74 -1.94 12.08 1.88
C GLY A 74 -0.58 11.89 2.54
N THR A 75 -0.50 12.04 3.87
CA THR A 75 0.73 11.79 4.63
C THR A 75 1.14 10.33 4.57
N ALA A 76 0.19 9.39 4.71
CA ALA A 76 0.44 7.96 4.60
C ALA A 76 0.96 7.57 3.21
N ALA A 77 0.38 8.14 2.15
CA ALA A 77 0.83 7.91 0.78
C ALA A 77 2.27 8.43 0.58
N GLY A 78 2.61 9.60 1.13
CA GLY A 78 3.97 10.13 1.13
C GLY A 78 4.98 9.21 1.84
N ILE A 79 4.62 8.65 2.99
CA ILE A 79 5.46 7.66 3.71
C ILE A 79 5.65 6.39 2.86
N SER A 80 4.60 5.93 2.20
CA SER A 80 4.65 4.77 1.30
C SER A 80 5.59 4.99 0.10
N VAL A 81 5.81 6.24 -0.36
CA VAL A 81 6.79 6.54 -1.43
C VAL A 81 8.20 6.15 -1.01
N ILE A 82 8.60 6.49 0.22
CA ILE A 82 9.92 6.15 0.75
C ILE A 82 10.11 4.64 0.76
N SER A 83 9.06 3.90 1.13
CA SER A 83 9.10 2.43 1.15
C SER A 83 9.23 1.83 -0.25
N VAL A 84 8.54 2.39 -1.25
CA VAL A 84 8.71 1.97 -2.66
C VAL A 84 10.13 2.25 -3.14
N LEU A 85 10.68 3.43 -2.85
CA LEU A 85 12.05 3.77 -3.22
C LEU A 85 13.06 2.77 -2.61
N LEU A 86 12.86 2.37 -1.35
CA LEU A 86 13.68 1.37 -0.69
C LEU A 86 13.53 -0.03 -1.32
N ILE A 87 12.31 -0.41 -1.73
CA ILE A 87 12.07 -1.67 -2.44
C ILE A 87 12.76 -1.67 -3.81
N ASP A 88 12.62 -0.58 -4.57
CA ASP A 88 13.26 -0.42 -5.88
C ASP A 88 14.79 -0.42 -5.78
N ILE A 89 15.35 0.22 -4.74
CA ILE A 89 16.80 0.16 -4.44
C ILE A 89 17.21 -1.28 -4.10
N LYS A 90 16.44 -1.98 -3.25
CA LYS A 90 16.71 -3.37 -2.89
C LYS A 90 16.65 -4.27 -4.14
N ASP A 91 15.65 -4.14 -5.00
CA ASP A 91 15.53 -4.93 -6.24
C ASP A 91 16.58 -4.53 -7.29
N GLY A 92 17.05 -3.28 -7.29
CA GLY A 92 18.12 -2.79 -8.15
C GLY A 92 19.53 -3.24 -7.73
N ILE A 93 19.78 -3.35 -6.42
CA ILE A 93 21.03 -3.85 -5.85
C ILE A 93 21.07 -5.38 -5.88
N PHE A 94 19.98 -6.03 -5.47
CA PHE A 94 19.80 -7.48 -5.55
C PHE A 94 19.08 -7.83 -6.85
N LYS A 95 19.68 -7.50 -7.99
CA LYS A 95 19.36 -8.22 -9.22
C LYS A 95 19.97 -9.61 -9.08
N PRO A 96 19.20 -10.69 -8.91
CA PRO A 96 19.75 -12.02 -9.18
C PRO A 96 20.18 -11.96 -10.65
N GLY A 97 21.44 -12.32 -10.89
CA GLY A 97 22.07 -12.20 -12.20
C GLY A 97 21.18 -12.76 -13.31
N GLU A 98 21.34 -12.16 -14.49
CA GLU A 98 21.14 -12.87 -15.74
C GLU A 98 21.78 -14.27 -15.70
#